data_AF-A0A3Q2EHN2-F1
#
_entry.id   AF-A0A3Q2EHN2-F1
#
_cell.length_a   1.000
_cell.length_b   1.000
_cell.length_c   1.000
_cell.angle_alpha   90.00
_cell.angle_beta   90.00
_cell.angle_gamma   90.00
#
_symmetry.space_group_name_H-M   'P 1'
#
loop_
_entity.id
_entity.type
_entity.pdbx_description
1 polymer ?
#
loop_
_entity_poly.entity_id
_entity_poly.type
_entity_poly.pdbx_seq_one_letter_code
_entity_poly.pdbx_strand_id
1 'polypeptide(L)'
;VGGALESIRAQAVERGKGNRTFRETSVATLELLLPRDAKKCDVRNLNQRLDEQGVKNHSKVMVLKVSDAEQISKEEEEKKNQKESIQRTQKGFQILSERGGEDPDTTPFLEIADQKGNPLKIPHQEKKALILAMGFHEKGRSLMKRKQYDNALCHLLQADQQFR
;
A
#
# COMPACT_ATOMS: atom_id res chain seq x y z
N VAL A 1 -11.82 -58.09 10.89
CA VAL A 1 -10.63 -57.21 10.82
C VAL A 1 -10.47 -56.50 9.46
N GLY A 2 -10.93 -57.07 8.33
CA GLY A 2 -10.75 -56.45 6.99
C GLY A 2 -11.49 -55.14 6.72
N GLY A 3 -12.66 -54.90 7.32
CA GLY A 3 -13.47 -53.70 7.04
C GLY A 3 -12.81 -52.37 7.44
N ALA A 4 -12.13 -52.32 8.59
CA ALA A 4 -11.46 -51.11 9.06
C ALA A 4 -10.27 -50.73 8.18
N LEU A 5 -9.49 -51.72 7.72
CA LEU A 5 -8.37 -51.51 6.81
C LEU A 5 -8.84 -50.99 5.45
N GLU A 6 -9.96 -51.51 4.94
CA GLU A 6 -10.54 -51.06 3.67
C GLU A 6 -11.07 -49.62 3.75
N SER A 7 -11.68 -49.22 4.87
CA SER A 7 -12.09 -47.83 5.10
C SER A 7 -10.91 -46.85 5.14
N ILE A 8 -9.81 -47.24 5.79
CA ILE A 8 -8.58 -46.42 5.82
C ILE A 8 -7.99 -46.28 4.41
N ARG A 9 -7.94 -47.39 3.65
CA ARG A 9 -7.46 -47.39 2.26
C ARG A 9 -8.28 -46.44 1.38
N ALA A 10 -9.62 -46.56 1.43
CA ALA A 10 -10.51 -45.72 0.65
C ALA A 10 -10.34 -44.23 0.99
N GLN A 11 -10.25 -43.88 2.28
CA GLN A 11 -10.05 -42.50 2.71
C GLN A 11 -8.69 -41.94 2.27
N ALA A 12 -7.63 -42.74 2.28
CA ALA A 12 -6.30 -42.33 1.81
C ALA A 12 -6.30 -42.03 0.30
N VAL A 13 -7.02 -42.82 -0.51
CA VAL A 13 -7.16 -42.60 -1.95
C VAL A 13 -7.90 -41.30 -2.23
N GLU A 14 -9.02 -41.04 -1.54
CA GLU A 14 -9.79 -39.80 -1.71
C GLU A 14 -8.98 -38.56 -1.30
N ARG A 15 -8.22 -38.64 -0.20
CA ARG A 15 -7.27 -37.59 0.18
C ARG A 15 -6.19 -37.37 -0.88
N GLY A 16 -5.67 -38.45 -1.47
CA GLY A 16 -4.69 -38.40 -2.56
C GLY A 16 -5.23 -37.70 -3.81
N LYS A 17 -6.47 -38.01 -4.22
CA LYS A 17 -7.16 -37.33 -5.33
C LYS A 17 -7.35 -35.85 -5.05
N GLY A 18 -7.83 -35.49 -3.85
CA GLY A 18 -7.98 -34.10 -3.44
C GLY A 18 -6.67 -33.31 -3.49
N ASN A 19 -5.56 -33.90 -3.01
CA ASN A 19 -4.24 -33.28 -3.08
C ASN A 19 -3.75 -33.06 -4.52
N ARG A 20 -4.06 -34.00 -5.43
CA ARG A 20 -3.73 -33.84 -6.85
C ARG A 20 -4.53 -32.70 -7.47
N THR A 21 -5.84 -32.64 -7.22
CA THR A 21 -6.69 -31.55 -7.69
C THR A 21 -6.23 -30.20 -7.14
N PHE A 22 -5.83 -30.09 -5.87
CA PHE A 22 -5.28 -28.86 -5.32
C PHE A 22 -3.98 -28.43 -6.01
N ARG A 23 -3.08 -29.38 -6.31
CA ARG A 23 -1.84 -29.09 -7.05
C ARG A 23 -2.10 -28.57 -8.47
N GLU A 24 -3.13 -29.09 -9.13
CA GLU A 24 -3.47 -28.73 -10.51
C GLU A 24 -4.30 -27.44 -10.59
N THR A 25 -5.22 -27.21 -9.66
CA THR A 25 -6.23 -26.13 -9.74
C THR A 25 -6.05 -25.03 -8.71
N SER A 26 -5.20 -25.22 -7.70
CA SER A 26 -5.07 -24.32 -6.55
C SER A 26 -6.37 -24.12 -5.74
N VAL A 27 -7.35 -25.02 -5.92
CA VAL A 27 -8.62 -25.06 -5.17
C VAL A 27 -8.65 -26.28 -4.27
N ALA A 28 -9.01 -26.10 -3.00
CA ALA A 28 -9.22 -27.18 -2.04
C ALA A 28 -10.55 -27.00 -1.30
N THR A 29 -11.13 -28.11 -0.82
CA THR A 29 -12.26 -28.08 0.12
C THR A 29 -11.80 -28.61 1.47
N LEU A 30 -12.02 -27.84 2.52
CA LEU A 30 -11.69 -28.21 3.90
C LEU A 30 -12.97 -28.41 4.71
N GLU A 31 -13.00 -29.46 5.53
CA GLU A 31 -14.05 -29.63 6.53
C GLU A 31 -13.52 -29.15 7.88
N LEU A 32 -14.19 -28.16 8.47
CA LEU A 32 -13.76 -27.53 9.71
C LEU A 32 -14.43 -28.20 10.91
N LEU A 33 -13.60 -28.67 11.85
CA LEU A 33 -14.06 -29.14 13.14
C LEU A 33 -13.92 -28.00 14.15
N LEU A 34 -15.04 -27.43 14.59
CA LEU A 34 -15.06 -26.34 15.55
C LEU A 34 -15.40 -26.88 16.96
N PRO A 35 -14.75 -26.39 18.03
CA PRO A 35 -15.14 -26.72 19.40
C PRO A 35 -16.62 -26.38 19.64
N ARG A 36 -17.33 -27.22 20.41
CA ARG A 36 -18.69 -26.91 20.86
C ARG A 36 -18.61 -25.75 21.84
N ASP A 37 -18.80 -24.52 21.37
CA ASP A 37 -19.43 -23.39 22.09
C ASP A 37 -19.17 -22.07 21.35
N ALA A 38 -19.95 -21.80 20.30
CA ALA A 38 -19.98 -20.48 19.68
C ALA A 38 -21.40 -20.07 19.27
N LYS A 39 -21.91 -18.99 19.86
CA LYS A 39 -23.31 -18.52 19.76
C LYS A 39 -23.39 -17.30 18.83
N LYS A 40 -24.27 -17.42 17.81
CA LYS A 40 -25.02 -16.43 16.98
C LYS A 40 -24.31 -15.21 16.33
N CYS A 41 -24.74 -14.91 15.09
CA CYS A 41 -24.02 -14.13 14.06
C CYS A 41 -24.66 -12.76 13.74
N ASP A 42 -23.82 -11.79 13.34
CA ASP A 42 -24.13 -10.82 12.26
C ASP A 42 -22.87 -10.16 11.63
N VAL A 43 -22.87 -10.14 10.29
CA VAL A 43 -22.08 -9.38 9.27
C VAL A 43 -20.54 -9.52 9.18
N ARG A 44 -20.10 -9.86 7.94
CA ARG A 44 -18.75 -10.21 7.42
C ARG A 44 -17.65 -9.14 7.59
N ASN A 45 -16.53 -9.51 8.23
CA ASN A 45 -15.25 -8.78 8.21
C ASN A 45 -14.03 -9.74 8.31
N LEU A 46 -12.88 -9.42 7.68
CA LEU A 46 -11.67 -10.27 7.69
C LEU A 46 -11.01 -10.46 9.06
N ASN A 47 -11.36 -9.61 10.04
CA ASN A 47 -10.78 -9.61 11.38
C ASN A 47 -11.66 -10.31 12.44
N GLN A 48 -12.70 -11.02 12.00
CA GLN A 48 -13.68 -11.68 12.87
C GLN A 48 -13.41 -13.17 13.02
N ARG A 49 -13.91 -13.74 14.13
CA ARG A 49 -13.82 -15.18 14.37
C ARG A 49 -14.73 -15.96 13.41
N LEU A 50 -14.42 -17.25 13.18
CA LEU A 50 -15.15 -18.09 12.23
C LEU A 50 -16.64 -18.25 12.56
N ASP A 51 -16.98 -18.28 13.85
CA ASP A 51 -18.35 -18.35 14.34
C ASP A 51 -19.17 -17.10 14.03
N GLU A 52 -18.55 -15.93 14.10
CA GLU A 52 -19.17 -14.64 13.74
C GLU A 52 -19.47 -14.56 12.23
N GLN A 53 -18.68 -15.29 11.42
CA GLN A 53 -18.87 -15.42 9.97
C GLN A 53 -19.92 -16.48 9.58
N GLY A 54 -20.60 -17.09 10.56
CA GLY A 54 -21.62 -18.11 10.35
C GLY A 54 -21.05 -19.50 10.00
N VAL A 55 -19.74 -19.72 10.19
CA VAL A 55 -19.12 -21.02 10.01
C VAL A 55 -19.48 -21.90 11.21
N LYS A 56 -20.17 -23.02 10.93
CA LYS A 56 -20.58 -24.00 11.94
C LYS A 56 -19.62 -25.18 11.97
N ASN A 57 -19.68 -25.99 13.03
CA ASN A 57 -18.97 -27.26 13.07
C ASN A 57 -19.40 -28.13 11.87
N HIS A 58 -18.45 -28.85 11.26
CA HIS A 58 -18.62 -29.61 10.01
C HIS A 58 -18.95 -28.79 8.76
N SER A 59 -18.67 -27.47 8.77
CA SER A 59 -18.80 -26.69 7.54
C SER A 59 -17.73 -27.11 6.53
N LYS A 60 -18.16 -27.32 5.29
CA LYS A 60 -17.27 -27.49 4.13
C LYS A 60 -16.97 -26.12 3.52
N VAL A 61 -15.72 -25.71 3.57
CA VAL A 61 -15.25 -24.40 3.08
C VAL A 61 -14.34 -24.61 1.88
N MET A 62 -14.58 -23.86 0.81
CA MET A 62 -13.70 -23.80 -0.35
C MET A 62 -12.57 -22.81 -0.10
N VAL A 63 -11.34 -23.24 -0.30
CA VAL A 63 -10.13 -22.43 -0.17
C VAL A 63 -9.49 -22.31 -1.55
N LEU A 64 -9.30 -21.07 -2.01
CA LEU A 64 -8.47 -20.76 -3.17
C LEU A 64 -7.11 -20.25 -2.68
N LYS A 65 -6.02 -20.82 -3.21
CA LYS A 65 -4.71 -20.18 -3.09
C LYS A 65 -4.69 -19.01 -4.08
N VAL A 66 -4.94 -17.80 -3.57
CA VAL A 66 -4.72 -16.56 -4.33
C VAL A 66 -3.21 -16.42 -4.49
N SER A 67 -2.72 -16.46 -5.72
CA SER A 67 -1.30 -16.28 -6.01
C SER A 67 -0.88 -14.84 -5.71
N ASP A 68 0.30 -14.66 -5.11
CA ASP A 68 0.87 -13.34 -4.82
C ASP A 68 0.95 -12.43 -6.07
N ALA A 69 0.93 -13.00 -7.28
CA ALA A 69 0.96 -12.26 -8.56
C ALA A 69 -0.13 -11.17 -8.69
N GLU A 70 -1.33 -11.38 -8.15
CA GLU A 70 -2.41 -10.38 -8.20
C GLU A 70 -2.29 -9.29 -7.12
N GLN A 71 -1.55 -9.56 -6.04
CA GLN A 71 -1.23 -8.56 -5.02
C GLN A 71 0.03 -7.77 -5.38
N ILE A 72 1.04 -8.45 -5.93
CA ILE A 72 2.27 -7.85 -6.44
C ILE A 72 1.96 -6.84 -7.54
N SER A 73 1.07 -7.16 -8.48
CA SER A 73 0.71 -6.24 -9.56
C SER A 73 0.06 -4.95 -9.06
N LYS A 74 -0.82 -5.04 -8.04
CA LYS A 74 -1.47 -3.88 -7.43
C LYS A 74 -0.47 -3.02 -6.63
N GLU A 75 0.39 -3.65 -5.84
CA GLU A 75 1.43 -2.93 -5.09
C GLU A 75 2.46 -2.25 -6.02
N GLU A 76 2.85 -2.90 -7.11
CA GLU A 76 3.77 -2.32 -8.10
C GLU A 76 3.16 -1.10 -8.79
N GLU A 77 1.87 -1.17 -9.13
CA GLU A 77 1.14 -0.07 -9.75
C GLU A 77 1.00 1.12 -8.78
N GLU A 78 0.70 0.87 -7.51
CA GLU A 78 0.65 1.91 -6.47
C GLU A 78 2.03 2.56 -6.25
N LYS A 79 3.11 1.77 -6.17
CA LYS A 79 4.48 2.30 -6.06
C LYS A 79 4.87 3.13 -7.27
N LYS A 80 4.45 2.74 -8.48
CA LYS A 80 4.70 3.51 -9.69
C LYS A 80 3.95 4.85 -9.65
N ASN A 81 2.67 4.82 -9.31
CA ASN A 81 1.85 6.02 -9.18
C ASN A 81 2.42 6.99 -8.13
N GLN A 82 2.92 6.45 -7.02
CA GLN A 82 3.57 7.22 -5.97
C GLN A 82 4.87 7.89 -6.47
N LYS A 83 5.73 7.15 -7.18
CA LYS A 83 6.95 7.70 -7.80
C LYS A 83 6.63 8.80 -8.81
N GLU A 84 5.60 8.62 -9.64
CA GLU A 84 5.17 9.66 -10.59
C GLU A 84 4.67 10.92 -9.88
N SER A 85 3.86 10.78 -8.82
CA SER A 85 3.38 11.92 -8.03
C SER A 85 4.54 12.75 -7.47
N ILE A 86 5.56 12.06 -6.98
CA ILE A 86 6.76 12.66 -6.42
C ILE A 86 7.54 13.42 -7.50
N GLN A 87 7.79 12.79 -8.66
CA GLN A 87 8.47 13.43 -9.79
C GLN A 87 7.73 14.65 -10.32
N ARG A 88 6.39 14.61 -10.36
CA ARG A 88 5.57 15.76 -10.75
C ARG A 88 5.75 16.92 -9.77
N THR A 89 5.79 16.62 -8.48
CA THR A 89 6.04 17.61 -7.43
C THR A 89 7.44 18.22 -7.58
N GLN A 90 8.46 17.38 -7.78
CA GLN A 90 9.85 17.81 -8.00
C GLN A 90 9.97 18.77 -9.19
N LYS A 91 9.46 18.36 -10.36
CA LYS A 91 9.51 19.16 -11.58
C LYS A 91 8.76 20.49 -11.42
N GLY A 92 7.60 20.46 -10.76
CA GLY A 92 6.82 21.67 -10.49
C GLY A 92 7.61 22.72 -9.71
N PHE A 93 8.20 22.32 -8.59
CA PHE A 93 9.00 23.24 -7.77
C PHE A 93 10.35 23.61 -8.38
N GLN A 94 10.95 22.72 -9.17
CA GLN A 94 12.16 23.03 -9.93
C GLN A 94 11.91 24.17 -10.94
N ILE A 95 10.80 24.11 -11.69
CA ILE A 95 10.41 25.17 -12.64
C ILE A 95 10.19 26.51 -11.92
N LEU A 96 9.57 26.47 -10.74
CA LEU A 96 9.36 27.67 -9.92
C LEU A 96 10.67 28.30 -9.43
N SER A 97 11.74 27.49 -9.32
CA SER A 97 13.06 27.92 -8.85
C SER A 97 14.01 28.36 -9.98
N GLU A 98 13.88 27.87 -11.22
CA GLU A 98 14.92 27.97 -12.26
C GLU A 98 14.72 29.08 -13.31
N ARG A 99 13.78 30.02 -13.16
CA ARG A 99 13.83 31.28 -13.95
C ARG A 99 14.81 32.24 -13.28
N GLY A 100 15.99 32.41 -13.88
CA GLY A 100 17.09 33.17 -13.29
C GLY A 100 17.72 34.16 -14.27
N GLY A 101 17.27 35.42 -14.21
CA GLY A 101 17.97 36.56 -14.77
C GLY A 101 17.49 37.87 -14.12
N GLU A 102 18.26 38.93 -14.31
CA GLU A 102 18.12 40.23 -13.64
C GLU A 102 17.01 41.13 -14.24
N ASP A 103 16.31 40.68 -15.28
CA ASP A 103 15.21 41.42 -15.92
C ASP A 103 13.85 41.12 -15.23
N PRO A 104 12.87 42.04 -15.24
CA PRO A 104 11.51 41.82 -14.70
C PRO A 104 10.76 40.62 -15.31
N ASP A 105 11.21 40.13 -16.48
CA ASP A 105 10.73 38.92 -17.15
C ASP A 105 11.48 37.63 -16.75
N THR A 106 12.54 37.76 -15.94
CA THR A 106 13.50 36.68 -15.60
C THR A 106 13.63 36.42 -14.09
N THR A 107 12.90 37.16 -13.26
CA THR A 107 12.73 36.87 -11.82
C THR A 107 12.12 35.46 -11.61
N PRO A 108 12.60 34.69 -10.62
CA PRO A 108 11.99 33.42 -10.26
C PRO A 108 10.51 33.62 -9.91
N PHE A 109 9.64 32.71 -10.34
CA PHE A 109 8.22 32.76 -9.98
C PHE A 109 7.99 32.67 -8.47
N LEU A 110 8.95 32.11 -7.73
CA LEU A 110 8.90 31.97 -6.30
C LEU A 110 10.15 32.57 -5.64
N GLU A 111 9.94 33.65 -4.89
CA GLU A 111 10.97 34.33 -4.14
C GLU A 111 10.78 34.14 -2.63
N ILE A 112 11.90 33.95 -1.92
CA ILE A 112 11.92 33.84 -0.46
C ILE A 112 12.23 35.22 0.08
N ALA A 113 11.34 35.75 0.91
CA ALA A 113 11.47 37.07 1.53
C ALA A 113 11.50 36.95 3.06
N ASP A 114 12.02 37.99 3.72
CA ASP A 114 11.94 38.16 5.16
C ASP A 114 10.49 38.46 5.62
N GLN A 115 10.29 38.57 6.94
CA GLN A 115 8.98 38.90 7.51
C GLN A 115 8.48 40.32 7.14
N LYS A 116 9.34 41.17 6.58
CA LYS A 116 9.03 42.52 6.10
C LYS A 116 8.79 42.55 4.58
N GLY A 117 8.93 41.42 3.89
CA GLY A 117 8.75 41.29 2.45
C GLY A 117 10.00 41.60 1.61
N ASN A 118 11.17 41.77 2.22
CA ASN A 118 12.42 41.98 1.48
C ASN A 118 13.00 40.64 1.00
N PRO A 119 13.44 40.54 -0.27
CA PRO A 119 14.09 39.34 -0.80
C PRO A 119 15.31 38.91 0.02
N LEU A 120 15.38 37.62 0.36
CA LEU A 120 16.50 37.05 1.07
C LEU A 120 17.62 36.69 0.07
N LYS A 121 18.83 37.18 0.32
CA LYS A 121 20.01 36.90 -0.50
C LYS A 121 20.59 35.53 -0.14
N ILE A 122 20.06 34.49 -0.79
CA ILE A 122 20.54 33.11 -0.67
C ILE A 122 21.21 32.70 -1.99
N PRO A 123 22.35 31.97 -1.98
CA PRO A 123 22.93 31.38 -3.19
C PRO A 123 21.89 30.57 -3.99
N HIS A 124 21.98 30.60 -5.32
CA HIS A 124 20.94 29.99 -6.18
C HIS A 124 20.73 28.48 -5.90
N GLN A 125 21.80 27.75 -5.62
CA GLN A 125 21.75 26.33 -5.27
C GLN A 125 20.98 26.08 -3.97
N GLU A 126 21.29 26.85 -2.92
CA GLU A 126 20.62 26.75 -1.62
C GLU A 126 19.15 27.21 -1.70
N LYS A 127 18.88 28.28 -2.46
CA LYS A 127 17.52 28.77 -2.71
C LYS A 127 16.67 27.68 -3.39
N LYS A 128 17.23 27.00 -4.39
CA LYS A 128 16.57 25.90 -5.09
C LYS A 128 16.29 24.72 -4.17
N ALA A 129 17.30 24.29 -3.41
CA ALA A 129 17.16 23.19 -2.45
C ALA A 129 16.07 23.51 -1.41
N LEU A 130 16.08 24.73 -0.87
CA LEU A 130 15.09 25.21 0.09
C LEU A 130 13.67 25.23 -0.48
N ILE A 131 13.48 25.76 -1.70
CA ILE A 131 12.18 25.77 -2.39
C ILE A 131 11.67 24.34 -2.60
N LEU A 132 12.52 23.43 -3.06
CA LEU A 132 12.17 22.02 -3.27
C LEU A 132 11.77 21.36 -1.95
N ALA A 133 12.57 21.53 -0.89
CA ALA A 133 12.30 20.97 0.43
C ALA A 133 10.96 21.47 1.00
N MET A 134 10.71 22.79 0.96
CA MET A 134 9.45 23.39 1.40
C MET A 134 8.26 22.87 0.58
N GLY A 135 8.43 22.74 -0.74
CA GLY A 135 7.39 22.25 -1.63
C GLY A 135 6.97 20.82 -1.33
N PHE A 136 7.95 19.94 -1.12
CA PHE A 136 7.69 18.56 -0.68
C PHE A 136 7.06 18.49 0.70
N HIS A 137 7.53 19.32 1.64
CA HIS A 137 6.99 19.36 2.99
C HIS A 137 5.51 19.78 3.01
N GLU A 138 5.15 20.84 2.29
CA GLU A 138 3.77 21.31 2.22
C GLU A 138 2.86 20.31 1.49
N LYS A 139 3.38 19.63 0.45
CA LYS A 139 2.67 18.52 -0.20
C LYS A 139 2.42 17.37 0.77
N GLY A 140 3.43 16.99 1.56
CA GLY A 140 3.30 16.00 2.62
C GLY A 140 2.25 16.39 3.67
N ARG A 141 2.26 17.64 4.13
CA ARG A 141 1.23 18.18 5.05
C ARG A 141 -0.19 18.09 4.48
N SER A 142 -0.36 18.42 3.20
CA SER A 142 -1.66 18.31 2.52
C SER A 142 -2.16 16.85 2.48
N LEU A 143 -1.27 15.89 2.21
CA LEU A 143 -1.59 14.46 2.23
C LEU A 143 -1.92 13.93 3.63
N MET A 144 -1.24 14.42 4.67
CA MET A 144 -1.57 14.10 6.06
C MET A 144 -2.97 14.57 6.45
N LYS A 145 -3.38 15.79 6.03
CA LYS A 145 -4.75 16.29 6.23
C LYS A 145 -5.80 15.39 5.57
N ARG A 146 -5.44 14.70 4.48
CA ARG A 146 -6.29 13.74 3.76
C ARG A 146 -6.20 12.30 4.32
N LYS A 147 -5.46 12.07 5.40
CA LYS A 147 -5.20 10.74 6.00
C LYS A 147 -4.47 9.76 5.07
N GLN A 148 -3.78 10.26 4.04
CA GLN A 148 -2.98 9.45 3.13
C GLN A 148 -1.53 9.35 3.64
N TYR A 149 -1.34 8.64 4.75
CA TYR A 149 -0.08 8.64 5.49
C TYR A 149 1.09 8.03 4.70
N ASP A 150 0.84 6.97 3.94
CA ASP A 150 1.87 6.29 3.14
C ASP A 150 2.46 7.22 2.08
N ASN A 151 1.57 7.93 1.36
CA ASN A 151 1.97 8.93 0.37
C ASN A 151 2.62 10.15 1.03
N ALA A 152 2.12 10.60 2.18
CA ALA A 152 2.70 11.72 2.91
C ALA A 152 4.14 11.43 3.33
N LEU A 153 4.40 10.22 3.86
CA LEU A 153 5.72 9.79 4.30
C LEU A 153 6.75 9.90 3.17
N CYS A 154 6.44 9.41 1.97
CA CYS A 154 7.37 9.50 0.85
C CYS A 154 7.73 10.94 0.47
N HIS A 155 6.78 11.87 0.51
CA HIS A 155 7.07 13.28 0.22
C HIS A 155 7.89 13.94 1.34
N LEU A 156 7.62 13.60 2.61
CA LEU A 156 8.38 14.13 3.76
C LEU A 156 9.83 13.63 3.77
N LEU A 157 10.07 12.35 3.43
CA LEU A 157 11.42 11.80 3.30
C LEU A 157 12.20 12.47 2.17
N GLN A 158 11.55 12.80 1.05
CA GLN A 158 12.19 13.56 -0.01
C GLN A 158 12.52 14.99 0.41
N ALA A 159 11.66 15.64 1.21
CA ALA A 159 11.95 16.96 1.74
C ALA A 159 13.23 16.96 2.60
N ASP A 160 13.39 15.96 3.48
CA ASP A 160 14.58 15.80 4.33
C ASP A 160 15.86 15.62 3.49
N GLN A 161 15.79 14.86 2.40
CA GLN A 161 16.93 14.67 1.48
C GLN A 161 17.38 15.96 0.80
N GLN A 162 16.45 16.89 0.49
CA GLN A 162 16.78 18.17 -0.15
C GLN A 162 17.31 19.22 0.84
N PHE A 163 17.11 19.01 2.15
CA PHE A 163 17.48 19.98 3.19
C PHE A 163 18.89 19.74 3.77
N ARG A 164 19.59 18.68 3.35
CA ARG A 164 20.97 18.37 3.77
C ARG A 164 22.00 19.19 3.02
#